data_AF-A0A1W6CZ29-F1
#
_entry.id   AF-A0A1W6CZ29-F1
#
_cell.length_a   1.000
_cell.length_b   1.000
_cell.length_c   1.000
_cell.angle_alpha   90.00
_cell.angle_beta   90.00
_cell.angle_gamma   90.00
#
_symmetry.space_group_name_H-M   'P 1'
#
loop_
_entity.id
_entity.type
_entity.pdbx_description
1 polymer ?
#
loop_
_entity_poly.entity_id
_entity_poly.type
_entity_poly.pdbx_seq_one_letter_code
_entity_poly.pdbx_strand_id
1 'polypeptide(L)'
;MTYASLEDLVERAGMDEIVQVADRDGDLIPDPEVIGAALVHADNIVDGYLAGRYQLPFPQVPDLVRTWATAIARYQLHRWDPPDYVVADYKDALAQAIREYDDRLPQRLRALQSDPRQL
;
A
#
# COMPACT_ATOMS: atom_id res chain seq x y z
N MET A 1 -9.64 -1.50 -11.60
CA MET A 1 -8.22 -1.91 -11.59
C MET A 1 -7.61 -1.34 -10.34
N THR A 2 -6.72 -2.10 -9.72
CA THR A 2 -6.01 -1.68 -8.51
C THR A 2 -4.84 -0.74 -8.84
N TYR A 3 -4.28 -0.05 -7.85
CA TYR A 3 -3.16 0.88 -8.09
C TYR A 3 -1.83 0.19 -8.43
N ALA A 4 -1.69 -1.05 -8.00
CA ALA A 4 -0.61 -1.96 -8.37
C ALA A 4 -1.19 -3.26 -8.95
N SER A 5 -0.31 -4.08 -9.51
CA SER A 5 -0.62 -5.33 -10.19
C SER A 5 0.29 -6.47 -9.72
N LEU A 6 0.01 -7.70 -10.19
CA LEU A 6 0.92 -8.84 -10.02
C LEU A 6 2.30 -8.56 -10.63
N GLU A 7 2.35 -7.87 -11.77
CA GLU A 7 3.62 -7.53 -12.43
C GLU A 7 4.48 -6.62 -11.54
N ASP A 8 3.89 -5.60 -10.92
CA ASP A 8 4.60 -4.72 -9.99
C ASP A 8 5.12 -5.48 -8.75
N LEU A 9 4.33 -6.43 -8.24
CA LEU A 9 4.74 -7.30 -7.13
C LEU A 9 5.92 -8.20 -7.53
N VAL A 10 5.86 -8.82 -8.71
CA VAL A 10 6.92 -9.69 -9.24
C VAL A 10 8.18 -8.90 -9.55
N GLU A 11 8.06 -7.68 -10.10
CA GLU A 11 9.20 -6.80 -10.34
C GLU A 11 9.91 -6.43 -9.03
N ARG A 12 9.14 -6.18 -7.97
CA ARG A 12 9.69 -5.78 -6.67
C ARG A 12 10.25 -6.94 -5.83
N ALA A 13 9.60 -8.10 -5.86
CA ALA A 13 9.88 -9.21 -4.95
C ALA A 13 10.46 -10.46 -5.64
N GLY A 14 10.34 -10.56 -6.96
CA GLY A 14 10.60 -11.79 -7.70
C GLY A 14 9.44 -12.79 -7.61
N MET A 15 9.31 -13.65 -8.62
CA MET A 15 8.22 -14.63 -8.69
C MET A 15 8.28 -15.65 -7.53
N ASP A 16 9.48 -16.09 -7.15
CA ASP A 16 9.67 -17.10 -6.09
C ASP A 16 9.08 -16.66 -4.76
N GLU A 17 9.30 -15.39 -4.36
CA GLU A 17 8.70 -14.83 -3.14
C GLU A 17 7.19 -14.77 -3.27
N ILE A 18 6.67 -14.31 -4.42
CA ILE A 18 5.23 -14.17 -4.64
C ILE A 18 4.52 -15.54 -4.59
N VAL A 19 5.09 -16.59 -5.20
CA VAL A 19 4.59 -17.96 -5.07
C VAL A 19 4.56 -18.36 -3.59
N GLN A 20 5.66 -18.17 -2.87
CA GLN A 20 5.77 -18.57 -1.45
C GLN A 20 4.67 -17.97 -0.55
N VAL A 21 4.21 -16.75 -0.85
CA VAL A 21 3.24 -16.04 0.01
C VAL A 21 1.80 -16.08 -0.50
N ALA A 22 1.61 -16.39 -1.79
CA ALA A 22 0.31 -16.34 -2.44
C ALA A 22 -0.26 -17.69 -2.87
N ASP A 23 0.56 -18.74 -3.01
CA ASP A 23 0.11 -20.11 -3.31
C ASP A 23 -0.55 -20.74 -2.07
N ARG A 24 -1.86 -20.99 -2.12
CA ARG A 24 -2.64 -21.60 -1.01
C ARG A 24 -3.01 -23.04 -1.27
N ASP A 25 -3.01 -23.50 -2.52
CA ASP A 25 -3.37 -24.86 -2.88
C ASP A 25 -2.14 -25.78 -3.11
N GLY A 26 -0.95 -25.19 -3.16
CA GLY A 26 0.34 -25.86 -3.23
C GLY A 26 0.77 -26.25 -4.64
N ASP A 27 0.23 -25.61 -5.68
CA ASP A 27 0.50 -25.93 -7.09
C ASP A 27 1.70 -25.17 -7.69
N LEU A 28 2.38 -24.35 -6.87
CA LEU A 28 3.49 -23.47 -7.24
C LEU A 28 3.09 -22.31 -8.18
N ILE A 29 1.81 -21.95 -8.20
CA ILE A 29 1.28 -20.80 -8.94
C ILE A 29 0.67 -19.81 -7.93
N PRO A 30 0.95 -18.50 -8.04
CA PRO A 30 0.31 -17.52 -7.16
C PRO A 30 -1.20 -17.47 -7.40
N ASP A 31 -1.99 -17.65 -6.34
CA ASP A 31 -3.45 -17.61 -6.45
C ASP A 31 -3.94 -16.20 -6.83
N PRO A 32 -4.64 -16.02 -7.97
CA PRO A 32 -5.12 -14.71 -8.41
C PRO A 32 -6.05 -14.03 -7.39
N GLU A 33 -6.87 -14.82 -6.69
CA GLU A 33 -7.79 -14.34 -5.65
C GLU A 33 -7.03 -13.77 -4.44
N VAL A 34 -5.90 -14.39 -4.06
CA VAL A 34 -5.07 -13.96 -2.92
C VAL A 34 -4.32 -12.69 -3.27
N ILE A 35 -3.74 -12.62 -4.48
CA ILE A 35 -3.09 -11.42 -5.00
C ILE A 35 -4.12 -10.27 -5.11
N GLY A 36 -5.28 -10.53 -5.69
CA GLY A 36 -6.35 -9.55 -5.85
C GLY A 36 -6.82 -8.98 -4.51
N ALA A 37 -7.02 -9.84 -3.51
CA ALA A 37 -7.42 -9.40 -2.17
C ALA A 37 -6.36 -8.51 -1.50
N ALA A 38 -5.07 -8.82 -1.66
CA ALA A 38 -3.98 -8.02 -1.12
C ALA A 38 -3.87 -6.64 -1.80
N LEU A 39 -4.05 -6.58 -3.12
CA LEU A 39 -4.04 -5.34 -3.89
C LEU A 39 -5.24 -4.44 -3.52
N VAL A 40 -6.44 -5.02 -3.40
CA VAL A 40 -7.63 -4.28 -2.95
C VAL A 40 -7.45 -3.74 -1.52
N HIS A 41 -6.82 -4.53 -0.64
CA HIS A 41 -6.50 -4.06 0.71
C HIS A 41 -5.54 -2.86 0.68
N ALA A 42 -4.50 -2.92 -0.15
CA ALA A 42 -3.55 -1.82 -0.31
C ALA A 42 -4.23 -0.54 -0.83
N ASP A 43 -5.09 -0.67 -1.84
CA ASP A 43 -5.83 0.46 -2.39
C ASP A 43 -6.72 1.13 -1.35
N ASN A 44 -7.44 0.35 -0.54
CA ASN A 44 -8.29 0.89 0.53
C ASN A 44 -7.49 1.71 1.55
N ILE A 45 -6.27 1.25 1.89
CA ILE A 45 -5.38 1.99 2.79
C ILE A 45 -4.95 3.31 2.13
N VAL A 46 -4.47 3.24 0.90
CA VAL A 46 -4.01 4.40 0.14
C VAL A 46 -5.13 5.42 -0.06
N ASP A 47 -6.32 4.98 -0.45
CA ASP A 47 -7.52 5.81 -0.58
C ASP A 47 -7.90 6.45 0.74
N GLY A 48 -7.80 5.73 1.87
CA GLY A 48 -8.04 6.28 3.20
C GLY A 48 -7.16 7.51 3.50
N TYR A 49 -5.89 7.49 3.08
CA TYR A 49 -5.00 8.64 3.21
C TYR A 49 -5.29 9.74 2.19
N LEU A 50 -5.75 9.43 0.98
CA LEU A 50 -5.86 10.40 -0.12
C LEU A 50 -7.28 11.00 -0.29
N ALA A 51 -8.33 10.35 0.22
CA ALA A 51 -9.74 10.69 0.00
C ALA A 51 -10.14 12.08 0.49
N GLY A 52 -9.45 12.63 1.49
CA GLY A 52 -9.71 13.98 1.98
C GLY A 52 -9.25 15.10 1.03
N ARG A 53 -8.58 14.76 -0.08
CA ARG A 53 -7.77 15.73 -0.83
C ARG A 53 -7.72 15.54 -2.33
N TYR A 54 -7.75 14.29 -2.77
CA TYR A 54 -7.72 13.94 -4.19
C TYR A 54 -9.13 13.55 -4.65
N GLN A 55 -9.45 13.87 -5.90
CA GLN A 55 -10.62 13.28 -6.55
C GLN A 55 -10.28 11.84 -6.93
N LEU A 56 -11.01 10.92 -6.31
CA LEU A 56 -10.93 9.50 -6.58
C LEU A 56 -12.12 9.05 -7.44
N PRO A 57 -11.96 8.08 -8.34
CA PRO A 57 -10.69 7.39 -8.67
C PRO A 57 -9.73 8.27 -9.46
N PHE A 58 -8.43 8.01 -9.35
CA PHE A 58 -7.42 8.76 -10.10
C PHE A 58 -7.61 8.57 -11.62
N PRO A 59 -7.54 9.65 -12.44
CA PRO A 59 -7.57 9.52 -13.90
C PRO A 59 -6.30 8.84 -14.45
N GLN A 60 -5.17 9.04 -13.78
CA GLN A 60 -3.92 8.32 -13.98
C GLN A 60 -3.30 8.08 -12.61
N VAL A 61 -2.94 6.83 -12.32
CA VAL A 61 -2.30 6.46 -11.04
C VAL A 61 -0.87 7.00 -11.04
N PRO A 62 -0.48 7.88 -10.10
CA PRO A 62 0.90 8.32 -9.97
C PRO A 62 1.83 7.17 -9.59
N ASP A 63 3.07 7.18 -10.08
CA ASP A 63 4.04 6.09 -9.80
C ASP A 63 4.33 5.92 -8.30
N LEU A 64 4.26 7.01 -7.54
CA LEU A 64 4.41 6.98 -6.09
C LEU A 64 3.27 6.20 -5.41
N VAL A 65 2.03 6.37 -5.89
CA VAL A 65 0.84 5.64 -5.40
C VAL A 65 0.98 4.15 -5.71
N ARG A 66 1.43 3.81 -6.92
CA ARG A 66 1.77 2.43 -7.32
C ARG A 66 2.84 1.82 -6.41
N THR A 67 3.90 2.58 -6.11
CA THR A 67 4.99 2.14 -5.21
C THR A 67 4.46 1.81 -3.81
N TRP A 68 3.61 2.68 -3.26
CA TRP A 68 3.00 2.44 -1.95
C TRP A 68 2.06 1.23 -1.96
N ALA A 69 1.17 1.15 -2.95
CA ALA A 69 0.24 0.04 -3.09
C ALA A 69 0.98 -1.30 -3.22
N THR A 70 2.09 -1.34 -3.96
CA THR A 70 2.94 -2.53 -4.11
C THR A 70 3.54 -2.95 -2.76
N ALA A 71 4.13 -2.01 -2.01
CA ALA A 71 4.73 -2.30 -0.70
C ALA A 71 3.69 -2.79 0.33
N ILE A 72 2.51 -2.16 0.36
CA ILE A 72 1.42 -2.53 1.26
C ILE A 72 0.85 -3.90 0.89
N ALA A 73 0.61 -4.16 -0.40
CA ALA A 73 0.12 -5.46 -0.86
C ALA A 73 1.12 -6.58 -0.57
N ARG A 74 2.42 -6.36 -0.82
CA ARG A 74 3.49 -7.32 -0.51
C ARG A 74 3.53 -7.66 0.97
N TYR A 75 3.43 -6.66 1.84
CA TYR A 75 3.34 -6.88 3.28
C TYR A 75 2.08 -7.68 3.66
N GLN A 76 0.92 -7.33 3.08
CA GLN A 76 -0.34 -8.01 3.34
C GLN A 76 -0.31 -9.51 2.95
N LEU A 77 0.44 -9.88 1.91
CA LEU A 77 0.62 -11.28 1.51
C LEU A 77 1.41 -12.09 2.57
N HIS A 78 2.33 -11.44 3.28
CA HIS A 78 3.09 -12.03 4.38
C HIS A 78 2.26 -12.08 5.68
N ARG A 79 1.37 -13.08 5.77
CA ARG A 79 0.35 -13.16 6.83
C ARG A 79 0.89 -13.32 8.26
N TRP A 80 2.05 -13.95 8.45
CA TRP A 80 2.52 -14.39 9.77
C TRP A 80 3.88 -13.80 10.16
N ASP A 81 4.88 -13.95 9.31
CA ASP A 81 6.26 -13.55 9.62
C ASP A 81 6.89 -12.84 8.39
N PRO A 82 6.50 -11.58 8.14
CA PRO A 82 7.12 -10.79 7.09
C PRO A 82 8.60 -10.55 7.39
N PRO A 83 9.52 -10.76 6.42
CA PRO A 83 10.91 -10.38 6.58
C PRO A 83 11.08 -8.89 6.91
N ASP A 84 12.12 -8.54 7.67
CA ASP A 84 12.35 -7.16 8.13
C ASP A 84 12.35 -6.13 7.00
N TYR A 85 12.86 -6.48 5.82
CA TYR A 85 12.88 -5.58 4.66
C TYR A 85 11.47 -5.33 4.08
N VAL A 86 10.55 -6.30 4.17
CA VAL A 86 9.14 -6.13 3.76
C VAL A 86 8.42 -5.23 4.75
N VAL A 87 8.69 -5.40 6.05
CA VAL A 87 8.15 -4.54 7.11
C VAL A 87 8.66 -3.10 6.95
N ALA A 88 9.94 -2.93 6.62
CA ALA A 88 10.54 -1.62 6.38
C ALA A 88 9.89 -0.92 5.17
N ASP A 89 9.77 -1.62 4.04
CA ASP A 89 9.08 -1.13 2.83
C ASP A 89 7.66 -0.64 3.14
N TYR A 90 6.89 -1.44 3.89
CA TYR A 90 5.52 -1.09 4.30
C TYR A 90 5.48 0.19 5.16
N LYS A 91 6.36 0.26 6.17
CA LYS A 91 6.43 1.43 7.06
C LYS A 91 6.84 2.69 6.29
N ASP A 92 7.79 2.58 5.36
CA ASP A 92 8.23 3.68 4.53
C ASP A 92 7.11 4.16 3.59
N ALA A 93 6.34 3.24 3.01
CA ALA A 93 5.16 3.58 2.20
C ALA A 93 4.10 4.34 3.02
N LEU A 94 3.77 3.86 4.22
CA LEU A 94 2.82 4.55 5.10
C LEU A 94 3.33 5.93 5.54
N ALA A 95 4.60 6.03 5.92
CA ALA A 95 5.19 7.30 6.35
C ALA A 95 5.20 8.34 5.23
N GLN A 96 5.44 7.92 3.99
CA GLN A 96 5.38 8.79 2.82
C GLN A 96 3.94 9.20 2.49
N ALA A 97 2.98 8.26 2.55
CA ALA A 97 1.57 8.57 2.31
C ALA A 97 1.02 9.58 3.34
N ILE A 98 1.34 9.40 4.62
CA ILE A 98 0.99 10.34 5.69
C ILE A 98 1.64 11.70 5.44
N ARG A 99 2.93 11.72 5.10
CA ARG A 99 3.64 12.98 4.81
C ARG A 99 3.01 13.72 3.64
N GLU A 100 2.70 13.05 2.53
CA GLU A 100 2.06 13.68 1.37
C GLU A 100 0.67 14.22 1.74
N TYR A 101 -0.08 13.50 2.56
CA TYR A 101 -1.35 13.97 3.10
C TYR A 101 -1.16 15.26 3.92
N ASP A 102 -0.25 15.25 4.89
CA ASP A 102 0.03 16.38 5.79
C ASP A 102 0.59 17.57 5.04
N ASP A 103 1.54 17.36 4.12
CA ASP A 103 2.22 18.40 3.34
C ASP A 103 1.30 19.15 2.37
N ARG A 104 0.08 18.66 2.18
CA ARG A 104 -0.93 19.37 1.43
C ARG A 104 -2.07 19.90 2.29
N LEU A 105 -2.09 19.67 3.62
CA LEU A 105 -3.08 20.27 4.53
C LEU A 105 -3.03 21.79 4.47
N PRO A 106 -4.19 22.49 4.34
CA PRO A 106 -4.21 23.94 4.48
C PRO A 106 -3.64 24.27 5.86
N GLN A 107 -2.83 25.33 5.94
CA GLN A 107 -2.09 25.69 7.17
C GLN A 107 -2.98 25.73 8.43
N ARG A 108 -4.26 26.10 8.27
CA ARG A 108 -5.25 26.16 9.37
C ARG A 108 -5.59 24.78 9.98
N LEU A 109 -5.59 23.70 9.18
CA LEU A 109 -5.88 22.36 9.69
C LEU A 109 -4.64 21.70 10.32
N ARG A 110 -3.43 21.98 9.81
CA ARG A 110 -2.18 21.51 10.43
C ARG A 110 -2.03 22.00 11.86
N ALA A 111 -2.39 23.26 12.10
CA ALA A 111 -2.32 23.89 13.43
C ALA A 111 -3.25 23.24 14.47
N LEU A 112 -4.36 22.61 14.04
CA LEU A 112 -5.29 21.93 14.94
C LEU A 112 -4.80 20.53 15.35
N GLN A 113 -4.06 19.84 14.50
CA GLN A 113 -3.50 18.51 14.80
C GLN A 113 -2.25 18.57 15.69
N SER A 114 -1.60 19.72 15.79
CA SER A 114 -0.38 19.93 16.58
C SER A 114 -0.64 20.48 18.00
N ASP A 115 -1.91 20.72 18.37
CA ASP A 115 -2.27 21.19 19.72
C ASP A 115 -2.80 20.02 20.60
N PRO A 116 -2.00 19.51 21.56
CA PRO A 116 -2.40 18.40 22.43
C PRO A 116 -3.51 18.77 23.44
N ARG A 117 -4.06 19.99 23.39
CA ARG A 117 -5.11 20.48 24.30
C ARG A 117 -6.54 20.42 23.73
N GLN A 118 -6.72 19.91 22.50
CA GLN A 118 -8.06 19.80 21.87
C GLN A 118 -8.69 18.39 21.95
N LEU A 119 -8.19 17.52 22.83
CA LEU A 119 -8.84 16.26 23.23
C LEU A 119 -9.24 16.29 24.71
#